data_AF-A0A1G1AET5-F1
#
_entry.id   AF-A0A1G1AET5-F1
#
_cell.length_a   1.000
_cell.length_b   1.000
_cell.length_c   1.000
_cell.angle_alpha   90.00
_cell.angle_beta   90.00
_cell.angle_gamma   90.00
#
_symmetry.space_group_name_H-M   'P 1'
#
loop_
_entity.id
_entity.type
_entity.pdbx_description
1 polymer ?
#
loop_
_entity_poly.entity_id
_entity_poly.type
_entity_poly.pdbx_seq_one_letter_code
_entity_poly.pdbx_strand_id
1 'polypeptide(L)'
;MKRTVQAFLTILTALTLSTTARALPIDNGNDLALNYVSAKTPAAKKQLIDPVLGKLHYFRYLKITEMTESTTNGFRNVFIRATEPSSSMIVEFNVLKNVSLKILDDDPKTKIGDAIGVQGRLETMGKVTTNTIVLNPVIVKHKDKFAPVRGKEFLYELDPNARMGTDTSGGTPKVLKAK
;
A
#
# COMPACT_ATOMS: atom_id res chain seq x y z
N MET A 1 -16.74 -17.75 -74.19
CA MET A 1 -16.18 -16.53 -73.58
C MET A 1 -16.62 -16.48 -72.11
N LYS A 2 -15.64 -16.53 -71.21
CA LYS A 2 -15.80 -16.49 -69.73
C LYS A 2 -16.01 -15.04 -69.29
N ARG A 3 -16.92 -14.77 -68.34
CA ARG A 3 -16.75 -13.74 -67.28
C ARG A 3 -17.55 -14.13 -66.03
N THR A 4 -16.85 -14.80 -65.13
CA THR A 4 -17.13 -14.92 -63.70
C THR A 4 -17.11 -13.52 -63.07
N VAL A 5 -18.14 -13.16 -62.29
CA VAL A 5 -18.12 -11.95 -61.46
C VAL A 5 -17.80 -12.36 -60.03
N GLN A 6 -16.63 -11.90 -59.56
CA GLN A 6 -16.05 -12.14 -58.24
C GLN A 6 -16.89 -11.49 -57.13
N ALA A 7 -17.15 -12.27 -56.08
CA ALA A 7 -17.65 -11.80 -54.80
C ALA A 7 -16.57 -10.98 -54.08
N PHE A 8 -16.90 -9.75 -53.68
CA PHE A 8 -16.08 -8.95 -52.77
C PHE A 8 -16.60 -9.17 -51.34
N LEU A 9 -15.90 -10.04 -50.59
CA LEU A 9 -16.07 -10.20 -49.16
C LEU A 9 -15.07 -9.27 -48.46
N THR A 10 -15.53 -8.10 -48.01
CA THR A 10 -14.73 -7.17 -47.22
C THR A 10 -14.70 -7.64 -45.77
N ILE A 11 -13.65 -8.39 -45.39
CA ILE A 11 -13.39 -8.74 -43.98
C ILE A 11 -12.76 -7.51 -43.32
N LEU A 12 -13.57 -6.78 -42.55
CA LEU A 12 -13.12 -5.69 -41.68
C LEU A 12 -12.52 -6.32 -40.41
N THR A 13 -11.22 -6.66 -40.43
CA THR A 13 -10.50 -7.06 -39.22
C THR A 13 -10.33 -5.85 -38.30
N ALA A 14 -11.18 -5.78 -37.26
CA ALA A 14 -11.00 -4.88 -36.14
C ALA A 14 -9.74 -5.30 -35.37
N LEU A 15 -8.64 -4.59 -35.60
CA LEU A 15 -7.41 -4.72 -34.83
C LEU A 15 -7.65 -4.02 -33.47
N THR A 16 -8.29 -4.72 -32.54
CA THR A 16 -8.33 -4.26 -31.15
C THR A 16 -6.93 -4.39 -30.58
N LEU A 17 -6.18 -3.28 -30.58
CA LEU A 17 -4.99 -3.14 -29.74
C LEU A 17 -5.45 -3.28 -28.29
N SER A 18 -5.39 -4.49 -27.76
CA SER A 18 -5.39 -4.74 -26.32
C SER A 18 -4.07 -4.19 -25.79
N THR A 19 -4.02 -2.89 -25.50
CA THR A 19 -3.01 -2.33 -24.62
C THR A 19 -3.20 -3.00 -23.27
N THR A 20 -2.49 -4.11 -23.06
CA THR A 20 -2.32 -4.68 -21.73
C THR A 20 -1.59 -3.63 -20.91
N ALA A 21 -2.36 -2.79 -20.21
CA ALA A 21 -1.83 -1.95 -19.16
C ALA A 21 -1.17 -2.90 -18.17
N ARG A 22 0.17 -3.00 -18.24
CA ARG A 22 0.92 -3.72 -17.21
C ARG A 22 0.62 -2.98 -15.92
N ALA A 23 -0.11 -3.63 -15.02
CA ALA A 23 -0.28 -3.14 -13.66
C ALA A 23 1.11 -2.85 -13.12
N LEU A 24 1.34 -1.61 -12.65
CA LEU A 24 2.58 -1.27 -11.97
C LEU A 24 2.74 -2.25 -10.79
N PRO A 25 3.93 -2.79 -10.55
CA PRO A 25 4.15 -3.70 -9.44
C PRO A 25 3.71 -3.00 -8.13
N ILE A 26 2.86 -3.69 -7.36
CA ILE A 26 2.43 -3.21 -6.06
C ILE A 26 3.39 -3.82 -5.05
N ASP A 27 4.48 -3.09 -4.77
CA ASP A 27 5.52 -3.56 -3.87
C ASP A 27 5.16 -3.27 -2.40
N ASN A 28 4.36 -2.23 -2.15
CA ASN A 28 3.92 -1.82 -0.83
C ASN A 28 2.56 -1.06 -0.86
N GLY A 29 2.11 -0.62 0.31
CA GLY A 29 0.86 0.12 0.47
C GLY A 29 0.87 1.54 -0.10
N ASN A 30 2.00 2.24 -0.09
CA ASN A 30 2.12 3.57 -0.71
C ASN A 30 1.94 3.49 -2.23
N ASP A 31 2.54 2.49 -2.88
CA ASP A 31 2.38 2.24 -4.32
C ASP A 31 0.93 1.87 -4.66
N LEU A 32 0.30 1.06 -3.82
CA LEU A 32 -1.13 0.74 -3.96
C LEU A 32 -1.99 2.00 -3.95
N ALA A 33 -1.76 2.90 -2.99
CA ALA A 33 -2.50 4.15 -2.85
C ALA A 33 -2.32 5.06 -4.08
N LEU A 34 -1.07 5.23 -4.53
CA LEU A 34 -0.74 6.02 -5.71
C LEU A 34 -1.38 5.45 -6.99
N ASN A 35 -1.28 4.12 -7.18
CA ASN A 35 -1.87 3.44 -8.33
C ASN A 35 -3.40 3.54 -8.33
N TYR A 36 -4.03 3.49 -7.16
CA TYR A 36 -5.48 3.62 -7.04
C TYR A 36 -5.96 5.02 -7.43
N VAL A 37 -5.27 6.08 -6.99
CA VAL A 37 -5.60 7.46 -7.38
C VAL A 37 -5.31 7.71 -8.85
N SER A 38 -4.26 7.09 -9.40
CA SER A 38 -3.89 7.20 -10.81
C SER A 38 -4.85 6.47 -11.75
N ALA A 39 -5.56 5.46 -11.26
CA ALA A 39 -6.54 4.69 -12.04
C ALA A 39 -7.80 5.55 -12.33
N LYS A 40 -7.96 5.93 -13.60
CA LYS A 40 -9.02 6.86 -14.05
C LYS A 40 -10.42 6.26 -14.14
N THR A 41 -10.55 4.92 -14.19
CA THR A 41 -11.84 4.26 -14.40
C THR A 41 -12.20 3.32 -13.25
N PRO A 42 -13.50 3.12 -12.95
CA PRO A 42 -13.94 2.15 -11.94
C PRO A 42 -13.45 0.73 -12.22
N ALA A 43 -13.41 0.33 -13.50
CA ALA A 43 -12.90 -0.99 -13.90
C ALA A 43 -11.41 -1.16 -13.59
N ALA A 44 -10.58 -0.15 -13.88
CA ALA A 44 -9.15 -0.18 -13.53
C ALA A 44 -8.93 -0.20 -12.02
N LYS A 45 -9.70 0.59 -11.26
CA LYS A 45 -9.67 0.56 -9.79
C LYS A 45 -10.03 -0.81 -9.23
N LYS A 46 -11.08 -1.45 -9.77
CA LYS A 46 -11.49 -2.80 -9.38
C LYS A 46 -10.40 -3.84 -9.67
N GLN A 47 -9.83 -3.81 -10.88
CA GLN A 47 -8.73 -4.70 -11.26
C GLN A 47 -7.50 -4.54 -10.36
N LEU A 48 -7.25 -3.32 -9.85
CA LEU A 48 -6.19 -3.06 -8.88
C LEU A 48 -6.52 -3.63 -7.50
N ILE A 49 -7.75 -3.43 -7.01
CA ILE A 49 -8.19 -3.75 -5.65
C ILE A 49 -8.44 -5.25 -5.43
N ASP A 50 -9.17 -5.91 -6.33
CA ASP A 50 -9.59 -7.31 -6.17
C ASP A 50 -8.43 -8.27 -5.79
N PRO A 51 -7.24 -8.21 -6.43
CA PRO A 51 -6.15 -9.11 -6.09
C PRO A 51 -5.43 -8.78 -4.78
N VAL A 52 -5.64 -7.60 -4.20
CA VAL A 52 -4.92 -7.13 -3.01
C VAL A 52 -5.78 -7.03 -1.76
N LEU A 53 -7.11 -7.13 -1.89
CA LEU A 53 -8.03 -7.22 -0.76
C LEU A 53 -7.68 -8.40 0.15
N GLY A 54 -7.78 -8.17 1.45
CA GLY A 54 -7.46 -9.17 2.47
C GLY A 54 -5.97 -9.51 2.57
N LYS A 55 -5.08 -8.89 1.80
CA LYS A 55 -3.61 -9.08 1.91
C LYS A 55 -2.99 -8.04 2.84
N LEU A 56 -1.82 -8.40 3.38
CA LEU A 56 -1.01 -7.49 4.18
C LEU A 56 -0.24 -6.54 3.28
N HIS A 57 -0.32 -5.26 3.58
CA HIS A 57 0.44 -4.20 2.94
C HIS A 57 1.20 -3.41 3.98
N TYR A 58 2.41 -3.01 3.62
CA TYR A 58 3.23 -2.16 4.47
C TYR A 58 3.15 -0.72 3.97
N PHE A 59 2.75 0.20 4.83
CA PHE A 59 2.66 1.62 4.56
C PHE A 59 3.70 2.36 5.40
N ARG A 60 4.36 3.32 4.76
CA ARG A 60 5.34 4.19 5.40
C ARG A 60 4.98 5.65 5.25
N TYR A 61 5.59 6.46 6.10
CA TYR A 61 5.47 7.92 6.09
C TYR A 61 4.03 8.42 6.24
N LEU A 62 3.14 7.62 6.86
CA LEU A 62 1.75 8.02 7.04
C LEU A 62 1.68 9.15 8.06
N LYS A 63 1.23 10.33 7.64
CA LYS A 63 1.09 11.48 8.54
C LYS A 63 -0.22 11.36 9.31
N ILE A 64 -0.15 11.24 10.64
CA ILE A 64 -1.34 11.17 11.50
C ILE A 64 -2.06 12.52 11.45
N THR A 65 -3.32 12.50 11.05
CA THR A 65 -4.20 13.68 11.00
C THR A 65 -5.22 13.67 12.12
N GLU A 66 -5.68 12.50 12.54
CA GLU A 66 -6.58 12.33 13.69
C GLU A 66 -6.16 11.11 14.51
N MET A 67 -6.34 11.24 15.83
CA MET A 67 -6.05 10.18 16.78
C MET A 67 -7.10 10.23 17.88
N THR A 68 -7.77 9.11 18.13
CA THR A 68 -8.82 9.02 19.15
C THR A 68 -8.60 7.76 19.98
N GLU A 69 -8.30 7.97 21.26
CA GLU A 69 -8.20 6.88 22.23
C GLU A 69 -9.61 6.50 22.70
N SER A 70 -9.88 5.21 22.78
CA SER A 70 -11.15 4.65 23.26
C SER A 70 -10.90 3.32 23.96
N THR A 71 -11.95 2.80 24.59
CA THR A 71 -11.94 1.47 25.18
C THR A 71 -13.08 0.66 24.56
N THR A 72 -12.79 -0.52 24.05
CA THR A 72 -13.78 -1.44 23.49
C THR A 72 -13.68 -2.77 24.24
N ASN A 73 -14.77 -3.19 24.88
CA ASN A 73 -14.81 -4.41 25.70
C ASN A 73 -13.72 -4.47 26.78
N GLY A 74 -13.39 -3.33 27.39
CA GLY A 74 -12.32 -3.23 28.40
C GLY A 74 -10.90 -3.17 27.85
N PHE A 75 -10.71 -3.32 26.53
CA PHE A 75 -9.40 -3.22 25.88
C PHE A 75 -9.20 -1.83 25.29
N ARG A 76 -8.01 -1.25 25.52
CA ARG A 76 -7.62 0.01 24.90
C ARG A 76 -7.56 -0.15 23.38
N ASN A 77 -8.11 0.85 22.70
CA ASN A 77 -8.08 0.99 21.25
C ASN A 77 -7.65 2.41 20.91
N VAL A 78 -6.80 2.57 19.91
CA VAL A 78 -6.48 3.87 19.34
C VAL A 78 -6.88 3.86 17.87
N PHE A 79 -7.93 4.62 17.54
CA PHE A 79 -8.28 4.90 16.15
C PHE A 79 -7.33 5.96 15.60
N ILE A 80 -6.80 5.72 14.41
CA ILE A 80 -5.91 6.63 13.71
C ILE A 80 -6.44 6.85 12.30
N ARG A 81 -6.55 8.12 11.94
CA ARG A 81 -6.65 8.58 10.55
C ARG A 81 -5.32 9.19 10.16
N ALA A 82 -4.75 8.74 9.05
CA ALA A 82 -3.50 9.26 8.54
C ALA A 82 -3.58 9.51 7.04
N THR A 83 -2.74 10.41 6.52
CA THR A 83 -2.64 10.69 5.09
C THR A 83 -1.42 10.02 4.51
N GLU A 84 -1.60 9.28 3.41
CA GLU A 84 -0.51 8.80 2.58
C GLU A 84 0.02 9.98 1.73
N PRO A 85 1.32 10.33 1.84
CA PRO A 85 1.84 11.60 1.33
C PRO A 85 1.83 11.74 -0.20
N SER A 86 1.96 10.64 -0.95
CA SER A 86 2.13 10.71 -2.42
C SER A 86 0.80 10.77 -3.18
N SER A 87 -0.26 10.24 -2.60
CA SER A 87 -1.60 10.12 -3.20
C SER A 87 -2.65 10.96 -2.48
N SER A 88 -2.32 11.51 -1.29
CA SER A 88 -3.26 12.15 -0.38
C SER A 88 -4.42 11.24 0.06
N MET A 89 -4.31 9.93 -0.15
CA MET A 89 -5.31 8.99 0.34
C MET A 89 -5.32 8.96 1.86
N ILE A 90 -6.52 8.81 2.40
CA ILE A 90 -6.72 8.63 3.84
C ILE A 90 -6.58 7.15 4.17
N VAL A 91 -5.79 6.84 5.19
CA VAL A 91 -5.59 5.50 5.74
C VAL A 91 -6.17 5.48 7.15
N GLU A 92 -7.20 4.67 7.34
CA GLU A 92 -7.91 4.52 8.61
C GLU A 92 -7.64 3.14 9.22
N PHE A 93 -7.35 3.12 10.51
CA PHE A 93 -7.12 1.87 11.22
C PHE A 93 -7.29 2.00 12.73
N ASN A 94 -7.55 0.85 13.36
CA ASN A 94 -7.60 0.70 14.81
C ASN A 94 -6.34 -0.04 15.30
N VAL A 95 -5.65 0.55 16.27
CA VAL A 95 -4.51 -0.06 16.94
C VAL A 95 -4.99 -0.71 18.24
N LEU A 96 -5.04 -2.04 18.23
CA LEU A 96 -5.56 -2.86 19.33
C LEU A 96 -4.46 -3.68 20.03
N LYS A 97 -3.38 -3.99 19.32
CA LYS A 97 -2.34 -4.90 19.84
C LYS A 97 -1.43 -4.17 20.82
N ASN A 98 -1.22 -4.74 22.00
CA ASN A 98 -0.36 -4.17 23.05
C ASN A 98 1.05 -3.79 22.56
N VAL A 99 1.67 -4.62 21.70
CA VAL A 99 3.00 -4.31 21.12
C VAL A 99 2.99 -3.05 20.26
N SER A 100 1.88 -2.78 19.56
CA SER A 100 1.71 -1.59 18.75
C SER A 100 1.31 -0.38 19.59
N LEU A 101 0.44 -0.58 20.59
CA LEU A 101 0.10 0.45 21.57
C LEU A 101 1.34 0.94 22.33
N LYS A 102 2.24 0.02 22.71
CA LYS A 102 3.53 0.36 23.33
C LYS A 102 4.35 1.29 22.44
N ILE A 103 4.44 1.03 21.13
CA ILE A 103 5.16 1.92 20.21
C ILE A 103 4.55 3.32 20.21
N LEU A 104 3.21 3.44 20.28
CA LEU A 104 2.55 4.75 20.35
C LEU A 104 2.86 5.49 21.66
N ASP A 105 2.99 4.76 22.78
CA ASP A 105 3.21 5.34 24.11
C ASP A 105 4.68 5.58 24.46
N ASP A 106 5.61 4.88 23.82
CA ASP A 106 7.05 5.03 24.08
C ASP A 106 7.48 6.49 23.89
N ASP A 107 8.44 6.99 24.67
CA ASP A 107 8.89 8.39 24.61
C ASP A 107 9.75 8.65 23.35
N PRO A 108 9.52 9.72 22.56
CA PRO A 108 8.42 10.70 22.68
C PRO A 108 7.06 10.11 22.27
N LYS A 109 6.01 10.29 23.09
CA LYS A 109 4.66 9.77 22.80
C LYS A 109 4.19 10.23 21.42
N THR A 110 3.64 9.31 20.62
CA THR A 110 3.08 9.61 19.31
C THR A 110 1.90 10.57 19.43
N LYS A 111 1.86 11.57 18.56
CA LYS A 111 0.81 12.59 18.52
C LYS A 111 0.35 12.89 17.09
N ILE A 112 -0.74 13.63 16.99
CA ILE A 112 -1.21 14.20 15.72
C ILE A 112 -0.10 15.03 15.09
N GLY A 113 0.10 14.84 13.79
CA GLY A 113 1.16 15.46 13.03
C GLY A 113 2.38 14.58 12.86
N ASP A 114 2.61 13.54 13.66
CA ASP A 114 3.73 12.61 13.51
C ASP A 114 3.54 11.68 12.30
N ALA A 115 4.65 11.06 11.85
CA ALA A 115 4.62 10.03 10.83
C ALA A 115 4.73 8.62 11.43
N ILE A 116 4.05 7.65 10.82
CA ILE A 116 4.01 6.28 11.31
C ILE A 116 4.13 5.25 10.17
N GLY A 117 4.83 4.15 10.47
CA GLY A 117 4.96 2.99 9.60
C GLY A 117 4.10 1.84 10.11
N VAL A 118 3.18 1.34 9.28
CA VAL A 118 2.19 0.33 9.67
C VAL A 118 2.12 -0.81 8.68
N GLN A 119 1.98 -2.02 9.19
CA GLN A 119 1.65 -3.20 8.38
C GLN A 119 0.20 -3.59 8.69
N GLY A 120 -0.66 -3.54 7.69
CA GLY A 120 -2.09 -3.74 7.85
C GLY A 120 -2.68 -4.64 6.79
N ARG A 121 -3.73 -5.38 7.14
CA ARG A 121 -4.51 -6.13 6.16
C ARG A 121 -5.52 -5.17 5.51
N LEU A 122 -5.53 -5.11 4.18
CA LEU A 122 -6.48 -4.28 3.45
C LEU A 122 -7.90 -4.84 3.59
N GLU A 123 -8.79 -4.10 4.24
CA GLU A 123 -10.20 -4.48 4.41
C GLU A 123 -11.07 -3.87 3.31
N THR A 124 -10.97 -2.55 3.12
CA THR A 124 -11.67 -1.85 2.05
C THR A 124 -10.83 -0.71 1.48
N MET A 125 -11.14 -0.34 0.24
CA MET A 125 -10.55 0.80 -0.45
C MET A 125 -11.62 1.46 -1.31
N GLY A 126 -11.81 2.77 -1.17
CA GLY A 126 -12.69 3.55 -2.04
C GLY A 126 -14.20 3.31 -1.88
N LYS A 127 -14.64 2.57 -0.85
CA LYS A 127 -16.06 2.20 -0.65
C LYS A 127 -16.87 3.23 0.15
N VAL A 128 -16.33 3.69 1.29
CA VAL A 128 -17.03 4.65 2.19
C VAL A 128 -16.82 6.09 1.71
N THR A 129 -15.61 6.39 1.27
CA THR A 129 -15.24 7.64 0.61
C THR A 129 -14.30 7.26 -0.53
N THR A 130 -14.34 8.00 -1.64
CA THR A 130 -13.62 7.64 -2.87
C THR A 130 -12.11 7.48 -2.68
N ASN A 131 -11.52 8.10 -1.65
CA ASN A 131 -10.08 8.16 -1.39
C ASN A 131 -9.67 7.60 0.00
N THR A 132 -10.42 6.64 0.54
CA THR A 132 -10.11 6.03 1.86
C THR A 132 -9.65 4.58 1.72
N ILE A 133 -8.63 4.22 2.48
CA ILE A 133 -8.09 2.88 2.70
C ILE A 133 -8.41 2.50 4.15
N VAL A 134 -9.03 1.35 4.36
CA VAL A 134 -9.29 0.82 5.69
C VAL A 134 -8.41 -0.40 5.91
N LEU A 135 -7.61 -0.38 6.98
CA LEU A 135 -6.73 -1.48 7.36
C LEU A 135 -7.21 -2.14 8.65
N ASN A 136 -7.38 -3.46 8.61
CA ASN A 136 -7.81 -4.25 9.76
C ASN A 136 -7.48 -5.75 9.59
N PRO A 137 -6.71 -6.38 10.50
CA PRO A 137 -6.01 -5.78 11.64
C PRO A 137 -4.72 -5.03 11.23
N VAL A 138 -4.21 -4.18 12.13
CA VAL A 138 -2.95 -3.42 11.95
C VAL A 138 -1.91 -3.76 13.02
N ILE A 139 -0.65 -3.72 12.61
CA ILE A 139 0.54 -3.68 13.47
C ILE A 139 1.30 -2.40 13.17
N VAL A 140 1.47 -1.55 14.17
CA VAL A 140 2.45 -0.45 14.11
C VAL A 140 3.85 -1.06 14.16
N LYS A 141 4.69 -0.74 13.18
CA LYS A 141 6.06 -1.27 13.07
C LYS A 141 7.05 -0.34 13.75
N HIS A 142 6.92 0.96 13.52
CA HIS A 142 7.75 2.01 14.13
C HIS A 142 7.11 3.39 13.94
N LYS A 143 7.59 4.37 14.70
CA LYS A 143 7.43 5.80 14.39
C LYS A 143 8.34 6.12 13.20
N ASP A 144 7.80 6.79 12.19
CA ASP A 144 8.48 7.00 10.91
C ASP A 144 8.85 8.48 10.72
N LYS A 145 9.41 8.80 9.55
CA LYS A 145 9.72 10.15 9.08
C LYS A 145 8.64 10.62 8.09
N PHE A 146 8.64 11.89 7.71
CA PHE A 146 7.69 12.39 6.70
C PHE A 146 8.09 12.06 5.26
N ALA A 147 9.35 11.67 5.04
CA ALA A 147 9.89 11.36 3.74
C ALA A 147 11.10 10.44 3.85
N PRO A 148 11.41 9.65 2.80
CA PRO A 148 12.64 8.89 2.73
C PRO A 148 13.85 9.82 2.77
N VAL A 149 14.87 9.45 3.54
CA VAL A 149 16.17 10.15 3.49
C VAL A 149 17.03 9.46 2.44
N ARG A 150 17.26 10.16 1.32
CA ARG A 150 18.01 9.63 0.18
C ARG A 150 19.36 9.05 0.63
N GLY A 151 19.60 7.77 0.32
CA GLY A 151 20.84 7.07 0.65
C GLY A 151 20.99 6.59 2.09
N LYS A 152 19.99 6.77 2.96
CA LYS A 152 19.99 6.26 4.35
C LYS A 152 18.89 5.25 4.66
N GLU A 153 18.05 4.96 3.67
CA GLU A 153 16.97 3.97 3.76
C GLU A 153 17.54 2.59 3.39
N PHE A 154 17.39 1.62 4.28
CA PHE A 154 17.83 0.26 3.99
C PHE A 154 16.76 -0.49 3.20
N LEU A 155 17.18 -1.44 2.35
CA LEU A 155 16.23 -2.23 1.55
C LEU A 155 15.20 -2.97 2.41
N TYR A 156 15.56 -3.44 3.61
CA TYR A 156 14.63 -4.13 4.52
C TYR A 156 13.56 -3.21 5.13
N GLU A 157 13.78 -1.89 5.06
CA GLU A 157 12.80 -0.88 5.50
C GLU A 157 11.83 -0.52 4.37
N LEU A 158 12.15 -0.91 3.13
CA LEU A 158 11.33 -0.67 1.94
C LEU A 158 10.61 -1.95 1.49
N ASP A 159 11.31 -3.08 1.55
CA ASP A 159 10.80 -4.39 1.16
C ASP A 159 10.59 -5.26 2.42
N PRO A 160 9.33 -5.59 2.77
CA PRO A 160 9.02 -6.42 3.93
C PRO A 160 9.54 -7.86 3.81
N ASN A 161 9.97 -8.30 2.62
CA ASN A 161 10.61 -9.60 2.39
C ASN A 161 12.14 -9.56 2.44
N ALA A 162 12.75 -8.37 2.45
CA ALA A 162 14.20 -8.25 2.56
C ALA A 162 14.64 -8.50 4.01
N ARG A 163 15.65 -9.37 4.17
CA ARG A 163 16.20 -9.72 5.49
C ARG A 163 17.49 -8.93 5.74
N MET A 164 17.65 -8.46 6.97
CA MET A 164 18.94 -7.95 7.44
C MET A 164 19.89 -9.14 7.62
N GLY A 165 20.91 -9.23 6.76
CA GLY A 165 21.94 -10.26 6.84
C GLY A 165 23.27 -9.66 7.27
N THR A 166 23.98 -10.35 8.17
CA THR A 166 25.42 -10.22 8.34
C THR A 166 26.07 -11.38 7.62
N ASP A 167 26.84 -11.08 6.58
CA ASP A 167 27.77 -12.07 6.03
C ASP A 167 28.87 -12.29 7.07
N THR A 168 28.95 -13.50 7.65
CA THR A 168 29.94 -13.86 8.66
C THR A 168 31.37 -13.91 8.12
N SER A 169 31.57 -13.69 6.81
CA SER A 169 32.89 -13.70 6.19
C SER A 169 33.62 -12.34 6.17
N GLY A 170 32.98 -11.23 6.55
CA GLY A 170 33.61 -9.91 6.37
C GLY A 170 33.15 -8.77 7.29
N GLY A 171 32.39 -9.04 8.35
CA GLY A 171 32.02 -8.04 9.39
C GLY A 171 31.19 -6.84 8.91
N THR A 172 30.81 -6.79 7.64
CA THR A 172 30.02 -5.71 7.04
C THR A 172 28.61 -6.20 6.73
N PRO A 173 27.55 -5.53 7.23
CA PRO A 173 26.17 -5.89 6.93
C PRO A 173 25.88 -5.75 5.44
N LYS A 174 25.33 -6.79 4.80
CA LYS A 174 24.84 -6.74 3.42
C LYS A 174 23.44 -7.34 3.35
N VAL A 175 22.53 -6.64 2.67
CA VAL A 175 21.14 -7.08 2.52
C VAL A 175 21.07 -8.26 1.56
N LEU A 176 20.48 -9.37 2.02
CA LEU A 176 20.22 -10.55 1.20
C LEU A 176 18.75 -10.55 0.77
N LYS A 177 18.50 -10.55 -0.55
CA LYS A 177 17.18 -10.85 -1.09
C LYS A 177 16.98 -12.36 -1.05
N ALA A 178 15.83 -12.81 -0.54
CA ALA A 178 15.40 -14.19 -0.71
C ALA A 178 15.08 -14.42 -2.21
N LYS A 179 15.58 -15.52 -2.78
CA LYS A 179 15.23 -15.98 -4.13
C LYS A 179 13.80 -16.49 -4.17
#